data_AF-A0A1F9Q4A6-F1
#
_entry.id   AF-A0A1F9Q4A6-F1
#
_cell.length_a   1.000
_cell.length_b   1.000
_cell.length_c   1.000
_cell.angle_alpha   90.00
_cell.angle_beta   90.00
_cell.angle_gamma   90.00
#
_symmetry.space_group_name_H-M   'P 1'
#
loop_
_entity.id
_entity.type
_entity.pdbx_description
1 polymer ?
#
loop_
_entity_poly.entity_id
_entity_poly.type
_entity_poly.pdbx_seq_one_letter_code
_entity_poly.pdbx_strand_id
1 'polypeptide(L)'
;MKKLLVALMLVAFAATIAIAADTVILKAKNGDVTFNHKVHGEKNACTVCHADAKGGKLELDKDKAHALCKDCHAKGAGPTKCGDCHKK
;
A
#
# COMPACT_ATOMS: atom_id res chain seq x y z
N MET A 1 -40.82 2.23 14.38
CA MET A 1 -39.64 2.29 15.27
C MET A 1 -38.60 1.20 14.97
N LYS A 2 -38.97 -0.09 14.93
CA LYS A 2 -38.02 -1.19 14.60
C LYS A 2 -37.40 -1.10 13.20
N LYS A 3 -38.17 -0.66 12.19
CA LYS A 3 -37.68 -0.48 10.81
C LYS A 3 -36.70 0.70 10.65
N LEU A 4 -36.82 1.74 11.48
CA LEU A 4 -35.89 2.88 11.47
C LEU A 4 -34.53 2.52 12.09
N LEU A 5 -34.53 1.69 13.15
CA LEU A 5 -33.31 1.21 13.80
C LEU A 5 -32.50 0.27 12.91
N VAL A 6 -33.18 -0.58 12.12
CA VAL A 6 -32.52 -1.46 11.14
C VAL A 6 -31.90 -0.66 9.99
N ALA A 7 -32.57 0.40 9.53
CA ALA A 7 -32.03 1.30 8.51
C ALA A 7 -30.80 2.08 9.01
N LEU A 8 -30.79 2.52 10.27
CA LEU A 8 -29.66 3.22 10.88
C LEU A 8 -28.42 2.33 11.08
N MET A 9 -28.59 1.03 11.38
CA MET A 9 -27.48 0.08 11.48
C MET A 9 -26.85 -0.28 10.13
N LEU A 10 -27.62 -0.25 9.04
CA LEU A 10 -27.11 -0.54 7.68
C LEU A 10 -26.27 0.60 7.09
N VAL A 11 -26.55 1.85 7.48
CA VAL A 11 -25.79 3.02 7.00
C VAL A 11 -24.41 3.12 7.70
N ALA A 12 -24.26 2.56 8.90
CA ALA A 12 -23.01 2.59 9.66
C ALA A 12 -21.89 1.67 9.10
N PHE A 13 -22.22 0.70 8.24
CA PHE A 13 -21.22 -0.22 7.66
C PHE A 13 -20.71 0.20 6.27
N ALA A 14 -21.29 1.24 5.67
CA ALA A 14 -21.02 1.61 4.27
C ALA A 14 -19.86 2.60 4.07
N ALA A 15 -19.21 3.07 5.14
CA ALA A 15 -18.18 4.11 5.06
C ALA A 15 -16.90 3.72 5.82
N THR A 16 -16.31 2.57 5.50
CA THR A 16 -14.88 2.35 5.79
C THR A 16 -14.08 3.15 4.77
N ILE A 17 -13.81 4.41 5.09
CA ILE A 17 -12.82 5.21 4.36
C ILE A 17 -11.47 4.52 4.58
N ALA A 18 -10.98 3.81 3.57
CA ALA A 18 -9.66 3.19 3.59
C ALA A 18 -8.62 4.31 3.51
N ILE A 19 -8.28 4.90 4.65
CA ILE A 19 -7.17 5.85 4.75
C ILE A 19 -5.87 5.05 4.59
N ALA A 20 -5.07 5.40 3.58
CA ALA A 20 -3.77 4.78 3.40
C ALA A 20 -2.85 5.12 4.58
N ALA A 21 -2.19 4.13 5.16
CA ALA A 21 -1.22 4.34 6.23
C ALA A 21 0.03 5.05 5.69
N ASP A 22 0.62 5.94 6.48
CA ASP A 22 1.85 6.66 6.08
C ASP A 22 3.02 5.72 5.81
N THR A 23 3.08 4.60 6.55
CA THR A 23 4.06 3.54 6.39
C THR A 23 3.37 2.18 6.41
N VAL A 24 3.82 1.28 5.54
CA VAL A 24 3.32 -0.09 5.42
C VAL A 24 4.47 -1.05 5.65
N ILE A 25 4.26 -2.06 6.50
CA ILE A 25 5.23 -3.14 6.71
C ILE A 25 4.87 -4.30 5.78
N LEU A 26 5.75 -4.58 4.82
CA LEU A 26 5.63 -5.73 3.93
C LEU A 26 6.39 -6.90 4.55
N LYS A 27 5.64 -7.88 5.07
CA LYS A 27 6.22 -9.07 5.69
C LYS A 27 6.95 -9.92 4.66
N ALA A 28 8.19 -10.29 4.96
CA ALA A 28 8.98 -11.14 4.07
C ALA A 28 9.96 -12.02 4.85
N LYS A 29 10.22 -13.23 4.31
CA LYS A 29 11.07 -14.23 4.97
C LYS A 29 12.54 -13.79 5.13
N ASN A 30 12.98 -12.87 4.28
CA ASN A 30 14.34 -12.36 4.22
C ASN A 30 14.56 -11.07 5.02
N GLY A 31 13.57 -10.65 5.82
CA GLY A 31 13.53 -9.40 6.57
C GLY A 31 12.37 -8.54 6.09
N ASP A 32 11.63 -7.96 7.02
CA ASP A 32 10.48 -7.13 6.68
C ASP A 32 10.94 -5.86 5.94
N VAL A 33 10.12 -5.39 5.00
CA VAL A 33 10.38 -4.15 4.28
C VAL A 33 9.45 -3.06 4.80
N THR A 34 10.04 -2.01 5.35
CA THR A 34 9.32 -0.80 5.74
C THR A 34 9.13 0.08 4.52
N PHE A 35 7.91 0.16 4.00
CA PHE A 35 7.55 0.99 2.87
C PHE A 35 6.94 2.32 3.34
N ASN A 36 7.63 3.44 3.10
CA ASN A 36 7.09 4.76 3.40
C ASN A 36 6.11 5.20 2.29
N HIS A 37 4.84 4.79 2.43
CA HIS A 37 3.78 5.05 1.45
C HIS A 37 3.53 6.56 1.26
N LYS A 38 3.58 7.35 2.34
CA LYS A 38 3.40 8.81 2.27
C LYS A 38 4.39 9.48 1.33
N VAL A 39 5.70 9.23 1.52
CA VAL A 39 6.75 9.83 0.69
C VAL A 39 6.62 9.43 -0.79
N HIS A 40 6.19 8.20 -1.06
CA HIS A 40 5.97 7.76 -2.44
C HIS A 40 4.76 8.44 -3.06
N GLY A 41 3.65 8.59 -2.33
CA GLY A 41 2.45 9.28 -2.79
C GLY A 41 2.60 10.79 -2.94
N GLU A 42 3.52 11.42 -2.21
CA GLU A 42 3.87 12.84 -2.40
C GLU A 42 4.71 13.09 -3.66
N LYS A 43 5.44 12.07 -4.12
CA LYS A 43 6.37 12.17 -5.25
C LYS A 43 5.84 11.55 -6.55
N ASN A 44 4.82 10.71 -6.46
CA ASN A 44 4.30 9.93 -7.58
C ASN A 44 2.77 9.93 -7.57
N ALA A 45 2.17 9.80 -8.76
CA ALA A 45 0.74 9.55 -8.85
C ALA A 45 0.39 8.17 -8.26
N CYS A 46 -0.77 8.04 -7.61
CA CYS A 46 -1.23 6.77 -7.04
C CYS A 46 -1.27 5.63 -8.08
N THR A 47 -1.53 5.97 -9.34
CA THR A 47 -1.59 5.03 -10.47
C THR A 47 -0.24 4.43 -10.86
N VAL A 48 0.87 4.91 -10.29
CA VAL A 48 2.19 4.29 -10.47
C VAL A 48 2.24 2.90 -9.81
N CYS A 49 1.49 2.70 -8.72
CA CYS A 49 1.44 1.41 -8.01
C CYS A 49 0.04 0.79 -8.02
N HIS A 50 -1.01 1.61 -7.96
CA HIS A 50 -2.39 1.16 -7.88
C HIS A 50 -3.06 1.18 -9.26
N ALA A 51 -4.15 0.41 -9.41
CA ALA A 51 -4.94 0.42 -10.64
C ALA A 51 -5.60 1.77 -10.91
N ASP A 52 -5.93 2.53 -9.86
CA ASP A 52 -6.54 3.86 -9.97
C ASP A 52 -6.12 4.80 -8.82
N ALA A 53 -6.61 6.05 -8.89
CA ALA A 53 -6.27 7.11 -7.94
C ALA A 53 -6.83 6.90 -6.52
N LYS A 54 -7.84 6.05 -6.34
CA LYS A 54 -8.42 5.72 -5.02
C LYS A 54 -7.52 4.80 -4.22
N GLY A 55 -6.51 4.20 -4.85
CA GLY A 55 -5.61 3.26 -4.22
C GLY A 55 -6.29 1.90 -4.01
N GLY A 56 -5.86 1.17 -2.97
CA GLY A 56 -6.41 -0.13 -2.61
C GLY A 56 -5.34 -1.14 -2.25
N LYS A 57 -5.77 -2.33 -1.85
CA LYS A 57 -4.83 -3.41 -1.49
C LYS A 57 -4.11 -3.91 -2.74
N LEU A 58 -2.78 -3.92 -2.70
CA LEU A 58 -1.97 -4.63 -3.67
C LEU A 58 -1.69 -6.05 -3.18
N GLU A 59 -1.88 -7.03 -4.05
CA GLU A 59 -1.39 -8.37 -3.83
C GLU A 59 0.05 -8.47 -4.35
N LEU A 60 0.99 -8.30 -3.42
CA LEU A 60 2.42 -8.39 -3.70
C LEU A 60 2.96 -9.75 -3.27
N ASP A 61 3.55 -10.46 -4.22
CA ASP A 61 4.52 -11.52 -3.96
C ASP A 61 5.94 -10.99 -4.19
N LYS A 62 6.95 -11.85 -4.01
CA LYS A 62 8.36 -11.50 -4.22
C LYS A 62 8.60 -10.90 -5.60
N ASP A 63 8.05 -11.51 -6.65
CA ASP A 63 8.40 -11.17 -8.03
C ASP A 63 7.70 -9.88 -8.45
N LYS A 64 6.43 -9.71 -8.08
CA LYS A 64 5.68 -8.46 -8.28
C LYS A 64 6.31 -7.31 -7.49
N ALA A 65 6.71 -7.54 -6.24
CA ALA A 65 7.35 -6.50 -5.44
C ALA A 65 8.70 -6.08 -6.02
N HIS A 66 9.54 -7.02 -6.47
CA HIS A 66 10.80 -6.67 -7.12
C HIS A 66 10.58 -5.96 -8.46
N ALA A 67 9.66 -6.44 -9.30
CA ALA A 67 9.35 -5.78 -10.56
C ALA A 67 8.81 -4.35 -10.33
N LEU A 68 7.91 -4.16 -9.37
CA LEU A 68 7.33 -2.84 -9.10
C LEU A 68 8.34 -1.89 -8.43
N CYS A 69 8.93 -2.31 -7.31
CA CYS A 69 9.75 -1.44 -6.48
C CYS A 69 11.16 -1.29 -7.04
N LYS A 70 11.83 -2.41 -7.35
CA LYS A 70 13.24 -2.39 -7.74
C LYS A 70 13.42 -1.80 -9.14
N ASP A 71 12.54 -2.11 -10.10
CA ASP A 71 12.69 -1.58 -11.46
C ASP A 71 12.45 -0.06 -11.50
N CYS A 72 11.50 0.44 -10.70
CA CYS A 72 11.31 1.88 -10.53
C CYS A 72 12.53 2.53 -9.89
N HIS A 73 13.05 1.94 -8.80
CA HIS A 73 14.24 2.44 -8.11
C HIS A 73 15.51 2.40 -8.96
N ALA A 74 15.66 1.39 -9.82
CA ALA A 74 16.81 1.28 -10.74
C ALA A 74 16.84 2.40 -11.79
N LYS A 75 15.69 2.98 -12.10
CA LYS A 75 15.55 4.14 -13.00
C LYS A 75 15.57 5.48 -12.24
N GLY A 76 15.51 5.43 -10.91
CA GLY A 76 15.47 6.59 -10.02
C GLY A 76 16.57 6.54 -8.97
N ALA A 77 16.28 7.08 -7.78
CA ALA A 77 17.23 7.18 -6.67
C ALA A 77 16.83 6.30 -5.46
N GLY A 78 16.22 5.14 -5.71
CA GLY A 78 15.77 4.23 -4.65
C GLY A 78 16.71 3.06 -4.41
N PRO A 79 16.57 2.33 -3.29
CA PRO A 79 17.37 1.16 -2.98
C PRO A 79 17.16 0.03 -3.99
N THR A 80 18.26 -0.61 -4.41
CA THR A 80 18.25 -1.74 -5.36
C THR A 80 18.96 -2.99 -4.84
N LYS A 81 19.69 -2.90 -3.72
CA LYS A 81 20.37 -4.03 -3.08
C LYS A 81 19.45 -4.68 -2.05
N CYS A 82 19.59 -5.99 -1.88
CA CYS A 82 18.72 -6.80 -1.01
C CYS A 82 18.62 -6.24 0.41
N GLY A 83 19.76 -5.93 1.03
CA GLY A 83 19.84 -5.44 2.41
C GLY A 83 19.48 -3.96 2.59
N ASP A 84 19.23 -3.22 1.50
CA ASP A 84 18.77 -1.83 1.61
C ASP A 84 17.25 -1.75 1.82
N CYS A 85 16.51 -2.74 1.31
CA CYS A 85 15.08 -2.90 1.56
C CYS A 85 14.79 -3.87 2.72
N HIS A 86 15.44 -5.04 2.73
CA HIS A 86 15.23 -6.09 3.73
C HIS A 86 16.18 -5.91 4.91
N LYS A 87 15.82 -4.98 5.81
CA LYS A 87 16.55 -4.78 7.06
C LYS A 87 16.13 -5.89 8.05
N LYS A 88 17.11 -6.63 8.55
CA LYS A 88 16.92 -7.60 9.64
C LYS A 88 17.18 -6.92 10.97
#